data_AF-A0A558C9C5-F1
#
_entry.id   AF-A0A558C9C5-F1
#
_cell.length_a   1.000
_cell.length_b   1.000
_cell.length_c   1.000
_cell.angle_alpha   90.00
_cell.angle_beta   90.00
_cell.angle_gamma   90.00
#
_symmetry.space_group_name_H-M   'P 1'
#
loop_
_entity.id
_entity.type
_entity.pdbx_description
1 polymer ?
#
loop_
_entity_poly.entity_id
_entity_poly.type
_entity_poly.pdbx_seq_one_letter_code
_entity_poly.pdbx_strand_id
1 'polypeptide(L)'
;MPTRKLGELEVGAQGLGCMGMSHAYGVRDNEEESIATIHRALELGVTLIDTANVYGAGENEKLVGRALAGRRDQVVLATKFGIVWTEQGMSARGDAAYVKQSCEDSLRRLGVDHIDLYYQHRVDQDTPIEETWGALSELVAEGKVRYLGISEASAESIRRAHAVHPVTALQSEWSLWTREIEHEVVPACRELGIGIVPFSPLGRGFLTGAITSVEQLPADDMRRGLPRFNEDNLGRNLAIVEALRELAAEKGVTAGQLALAWVQHRSADVVPIPGTKRRTYLEENVAAATLELSEDDLARIEAAAPADAIAGARYPEHLSRAAGR
;
A
#
# COMPACT_ATOMS: atom_id res chain seq x y z
N MET A 1 -6.55 13.84 12.54
CA MET A 1 -5.72 12.61 12.62
C MET A 1 -4.30 13.00 13.07
N PRO A 2 -3.60 12.18 13.86
CA PRO A 2 -2.17 12.41 14.18
C PRO A 2 -1.30 12.42 12.92
N THR A 3 -0.14 13.09 12.98
CA THR A 3 0.87 13.04 11.92
C THR A 3 1.99 12.05 12.27
N ARG A 4 2.66 11.55 11.23
CA ARG A 4 3.80 10.63 11.28
C ARG A 4 4.84 11.07 10.26
N LYS A 5 6.06 10.58 10.41
CA LYS A 5 7.17 10.85 9.49
C LYS A 5 7.58 9.60 8.74
N LEU A 6 7.70 9.71 7.42
CA LEU A 6 8.34 8.74 6.54
C LEU A 6 9.71 9.34 6.15
N GLY A 7 10.76 9.04 6.91
CA GLY A 7 12.00 9.82 6.83
C GLY A 7 11.74 11.29 7.18
N GLU A 8 12.03 12.20 6.25
CA GLU A 8 11.76 13.64 6.42
C GLU A 8 10.34 14.06 5.99
N LEU A 9 9.59 13.18 5.33
CA LEU A 9 8.26 13.48 4.81
C LEU A 9 7.19 13.31 5.90
N GLU A 10 6.54 14.41 6.28
CA GLU A 10 5.41 14.39 7.23
C GLU A 10 4.08 14.09 6.51
N VAL A 11 3.33 13.12 7.03
CA VAL A 11 2.02 12.70 6.53
C VAL A 11 1.06 12.41 7.68
N GLY A 12 -0.23 12.29 7.40
CA GLY A 12 -1.19 11.73 8.34
C GLY A 12 -0.85 10.29 8.71
N ALA A 13 -1.21 9.86 9.92
CA ALA A 13 -0.89 8.54 10.46
C ALA A 13 -1.44 7.36 9.62
N GLN A 14 -2.38 7.63 8.72
CA GLN A 14 -2.90 6.69 7.73
C GLN A 14 -3.09 7.40 6.39
N GLY A 15 -2.74 6.72 5.30
CA GLY A 15 -3.00 7.17 3.93
C GLY A 15 -4.22 6.48 3.31
N LEU A 16 -4.49 6.79 2.03
CA LEU A 16 -5.55 6.15 1.24
C LEU A 16 -4.96 5.51 -0.02
N GLY A 17 -5.16 4.21 -0.18
CA GLY A 17 -4.83 3.50 -1.43
C GLY A 17 -5.97 3.58 -2.44
N CYS A 18 -5.73 4.14 -3.63
CA CYS A 18 -6.77 4.40 -4.63
C CYS A 18 -6.98 3.25 -5.65
N MET A 19 -6.21 2.16 -5.60
CA MET A 19 -6.27 1.05 -6.58
C MET A 19 -7.70 0.50 -6.81
N GLY A 20 -8.49 0.35 -5.75
CA GLY A 20 -9.85 -0.19 -5.82
C GLY A 20 -10.87 0.71 -6.53
N MET A 21 -10.53 1.97 -6.79
CA MET A 21 -11.42 2.93 -7.46
C MET A 21 -11.46 2.72 -9.00
N SER A 22 -10.43 2.11 -9.59
CA SER A 22 -10.34 1.97 -11.06
C SER A 22 -9.75 0.65 -11.56
N HIS A 23 -9.26 -0.23 -10.69
CA HIS A 23 -8.52 -1.43 -11.11
C HIS A 23 -9.02 -2.74 -10.48
N ALA A 24 -8.93 -2.86 -9.15
CA ALA A 24 -9.09 -4.14 -8.45
C ALA A 24 -10.42 -4.28 -7.69
N TYR A 25 -10.74 -5.51 -7.29
CA TYR A 25 -11.86 -5.89 -6.42
C TYR A 25 -13.27 -5.66 -6.98
N GLY A 26 -13.44 -5.83 -8.30
CA GLY A 26 -14.75 -5.81 -8.98
C GLY A 26 -15.23 -4.42 -9.43
N VAL A 27 -16.54 -4.18 -9.31
CA VAL A 27 -17.31 -3.15 -10.04
C VAL A 27 -16.69 -1.75 -9.99
N ARG A 28 -16.45 -1.15 -11.16
CA ARG A 28 -15.73 0.12 -11.38
C ARG A 28 -16.68 1.26 -11.77
N ASP A 29 -17.78 1.44 -11.06
CA ASP A 29 -18.97 2.12 -11.61
C ASP A 29 -19.32 3.47 -11.00
N ASN A 30 -18.56 3.97 -10.02
CA ASN A 30 -18.92 5.23 -9.38
C ASN A 30 -17.72 6.14 -9.13
N GLU A 31 -17.40 6.92 -10.16
CA GLU A 31 -16.40 7.98 -10.11
C GLU A 31 -16.76 9.05 -9.07
N GLU A 32 -18.03 9.47 -9.01
CA GLU A 32 -18.49 10.51 -8.07
C GLU A 32 -18.26 10.10 -6.62
N GLU A 33 -18.59 8.86 -6.24
CA GLU A 33 -18.34 8.33 -4.90
C GLU A 33 -16.84 8.14 -4.63
N SER A 34 -16.04 7.80 -5.65
CA SER A 34 -14.59 7.69 -5.51
C SER A 34 -13.96 9.07 -5.23
N ILE A 35 -14.37 10.10 -5.97
CA ILE A 35 -13.96 11.49 -5.74
C ILE A 35 -14.43 11.97 -4.37
N ALA A 36 -15.70 11.71 -4.02
CA ALA A 36 -16.25 12.06 -2.71
C ALA A 36 -15.51 11.34 -1.57
N THR A 37 -15.03 10.11 -1.79
CA THR A 37 -14.19 9.38 -0.84
C THR A 37 -12.83 10.05 -0.67
N ILE A 38 -12.17 10.48 -1.76
CA ILE A 38 -10.90 11.22 -1.67
C ILE A 38 -11.09 12.54 -0.92
N HIS A 39 -12.15 13.31 -1.23
CA HIS A 39 -12.45 14.55 -0.52
C HIS A 39 -12.70 14.32 0.96
N ARG A 40 -13.48 13.28 1.29
CA ARG A 40 -13.73 12.90 2.68
C ARG A 40 -12.44 12.50 3.41
N ALA A 41 -11.49 11.88 2.73
CA ALA A 41 -10.21 11.52 3.32
C ALA A 41 -9.44 12.77 3.75
N LEU A 42 -9.37 13.78 2.87
CA LEU A 42 -8.74 15.07 3.17
C LEU A 42 -9.43 15.76 4.37
N GLU A 43 -10.76 15.76 4.42
CA GLU A 43 -11.53 16.33 5.55
C GLU A 43 -11.23 15.65 6.89
N LEU A 44 -10.94 14.35 6.89
CA LEU A 44 -10.59 13.58 8.10
C LEU A 44 -9.10 13.72 8.47
N GLY A 45 -8.32 14.47 7.68
CA GLY A 45 -6.90 14.73 7.89
C GLY A 45 -5.97 13.72 7.25
N VAL A 46 -6.45 12.88 6.32
CA VAL A 46 -5.59 12.03 5.49
C VAL A 46 -4.85 12.92 4.50
N THR A 47 -3.53 12.87 4.51
CA THR A 47 -2.70 13.66 3.57
C THR A 47 -2.01 12.79 2.53
N LEU A 48 -1.71 11.51 2.82
CA LEU A 48 -1.07 10.62 1.85
C LEU A 48 -2.13 9.95 0.94
N ILE A 49 -2.14 10.33 -0.34
CA ILE A 49 -3.01 9.71 -1.36
C ILE A 49 -2.12 8.92 -2.33
N ASP A 50 -2.32 7.60 -2.37
CA ASP A 50 -1.49 6.66 -3.11
C ASP A 50 -2.22 6.11 -4.35
N THR A 51 -1.60 6.28 -5.52
CA THR A 51 -2.04 5.73 -6.81
C THR A 51 -0.85 5.07 -7.55
N ALA A 52 -1.04 4.65 -8.79
CA ALA A 52 0.02 4.14 -9.66
C ALA A 52 -0.38 4.22 -11.14
N ASN A 53 0.61 4.37 -12.04
CA ASN A 53 0.38 4.42 -13.48
C ASN A 53 -0.32 3.17 -14.05
N VAL A 54 -0.10 1.99 -13.45
CA VAL A 54 -0.66 0.72 -13.93
C VAL A 54 -2.13 0.53 -13.53
N TYR A 55 -2.62 1.25 -12.52
CA TYR A 55 -3.98 1.08 -12.01
C TYR A 55 -5.00 1.57 -13.04
N GLY A 56 -5.71 0.61 -13.62
CA GLY A 56 -6.65 0.86 -14.71
C GLY A 56 -5.95 1.45 -15.95
N ALA A 57 -4.70 1.05 -16.22
CA ALA A 57 -3.89 1.58 -17.33
C ALA A 57 -3.81 3.13 -17.34
N GLY A 58 -3.68 3.72 -16.15
CA GLY A 58 -3.55 5.17 -15.95
C GLY A 58 -4.86 5.89 -15.69
N GLU A 59 -6.02 5.22 -15.80
CA GLU A 59 -7.31 5.83 -15.46
C GLU A 59 -7.41 6.23 -13.98
N ASN A 60 -6.73 5.50 -13.07
CA ASN A 60 -6.73 5.86 -11.66
C ASN A 60 -5.99 7.19 -11.39
N GLU A 61 -4.86 7.42 -12.06
CA GLU A 61 -4.15 8.72 -11.97
C GLU A 61 -5.01 9.86 -12.49
N LYS A 62 -5.76 9.65 -13.58
CA LYS A 62 -6.70 10.68 -14.09
C LYS A 62 -7.83 10.96 -13.10
N LEU A 63 -8.38 9.93 -12.46
CA LEU A 63 -9.43 10.08 -11.44
C LEU A 63 -8.90 10.84 -10.22
N VAL A 64 -7.71 10.48 -9.73
CA VAL A 64 -7.06 11.15 -8.59
C VAL A 64 -6.72 12.61 -8.95
N GLY A 65 -6.21 12.86 -10.16
CA GLY A 65 -5.96 14.21 -10.67
C GLY A 65 -7.22 15.08 -10.66
N ARG A 66 -8.35 14.56 -11.14
CA ARG A 66 -9.66 15.25 -11.07
C ARG A 66 -10.08 15.52 -9.63
N ALA A 67 -9.92 14.56 -8.73
CA ALA A 67 -10.29 14.70 -7.32
C ALA A 67 -9.47 15.79 -6.60
N LEU A 68 -8.21 15.97 -6.98
CA LEU A 68 -7.26 16.88 -6.34
C LEU A 68 -7.19 18.28 -6.98
N ALA A 69 -7.94 18.52 -8.07
CA ALA A 69 -8.03 19.83 -8.70
C ALA A 69 -8.43 20.91 -7.68
N GLY A 70 -7.60 21.94 -7.54
CA GLY A 70 -7.80 23.02 -6.55
C GLY A 70 -7.51 22.65 -5.09
N ARG A 71 -6.95 21.46 -4.82
CA ARG A 71 -6.65 20.95 -3.46
C ARG A 71 -5.21 20.44 -3.32
N ARG A 72 -4.32 20.81 -4.25
CA ARG A 72 -2.95 20.28 -4.34
C ARG A 72 -2.10 20.50 -3.07
N ASP A 73 -2.34 21.61 -2.36
CA ASP A 73 -1.58 21.95 -1.15
C ASP A 73 -2.04 21.18 0.10
N GLN A 74 -3.13 20.41 0.01
CA GLN A 74 -3.68 19.61 1.11
C GLN A 74 -3.15 18.17 1.12
N VAL A 75 -2.37 17.78 0.11
CA VAL A 75 -2.05 16.39 -0.18
C VAL A 75 -0.56 16.15 -0.39
N VAL A 76 -0.11 15.02 0.12
CA VAL A 76 1.11 14.33 -0.29
C VAL A 76 0.68 13.28 -1.33
N LEU A 77 0.89 13.61 -2.60
CA LEU A 77 0.50 12.78 -3.73
C LEU A 77 1.60 11.77 -4.06
N ALA A 78 1.27 10.49 -3.91
CA ALA A 78 2.14 9.38 -4.23
C ALA A 78 1.70 8.64 -5.51
N THR A 79 2.63 8.41 -6.43
CA THR A 79 2.41 7.52 -7.58
C THR A 79 3.66 6.68 -7.89
N LYS A 80 3.57 5.79 -8.88
CA LYS A 80 4.59 4.76 -9.14
C LYS A 80 4.77 4.49 -10.62
N PHE A 81 5.94 3.96 -10.96
CA PHE A 81 6.28 3.41 -12.27
C PHE A 81 7.00 2.08 -12.16
N GLY A 82 7.24 1.42 -13.29
CA GLY A 82 8.15 0.29 -13.35
C GLY A 82 7.48 -1.07 -13.51
N ILE A 83 6.14 -1.16 -13.50
CA ILE A 83 5.43 -2.36 -13.94
C ILE A 83 5.07 -2.24 -15.41
N VAL A 84 5.41 -3.27 -16.19
CA VAL A 84 5.02 -3.43 -17.59
C VAL A 84 4.31 -4.76 -17.81
N TRP A 85 3.41 -4.81 -18.80
CA TRP A 85 2.74 -6.04 -19.21
C TRP A 85 3.36 -6.54 -20.52
N THR A 86 3.82 -7.78 -20.51
CA THR A 86 4.42 -8.47 -21.66
C THR A 86 3.56 -9.68 -22.05
N GLU A 87 3.91 -10.34 -23.15
CA GLU A 87 3.27 -11.62 -23.54
C GLU A 87 3.41 -12.70 -22.46
N GLN A 88 4.45 -12.62 -21.62
CA GLN A 88 4.75 -13.55 -20.54
C GLN A 88 4.08 -13.14 -19.22
N GLY A 89 3.32 -12.04 -19.21
CA GLY A 89 2.67 -11.48 -18.03
C GLY A 89 3.37 -10.23 -17.49
N MET A 90 3.13 -9.96 -16.21
CA MET A 90 3.68 -8.79 -15.51
C MET A 90 5.21 -8.89 -15.39
N SER A 91 5.92 -7.84 -15.78
CA SER A 91 7.37 -7.69 -15.61
C SER A 91 7.71 -6.32 -15.01
N ALA A 92 8.99 -6.11 -14.70
CA ALA A 92 9.54 -4.84 -14.26
C ALA A 92 10.35 -4.17 -15.39
N ARG A 93 10.40 -2.83 -15.38
CA ARG A 93 11.25 -2.04 -16.29
C ARG A 93 11.77 -0.80 -15.57
N GLY A 94 13.09 -0.63 -15.51
CA GLY A 94 13.77 0.37 -14.69
C GLY A 94 14.79 1.25 -15.43
N ASP A 95 14.96 1.09 -16.75
CA ASP A 95 15.93 1.89 -17.51
C ASP A 95 15.65 3.40 -17.43
N ALA A 96 16.73 4.20 -17.47
CA ALA A 96 16.66 5.64 -17.23
C ALA A 96 15.67 6.38 -18.16
N ALA A 97 15.57 5.93 -19.42
CA ALA A 97 14.64 6.53 -20.39
C ALA A 97 13.19 6.25 -20.00
N TYR A 98 12.89 5.02 -19.58
CA TYR A 98 11.55 4.64 -19.12
C TYR A 98 11.14 5.33 -17.81
N VAL A 99 12.07 5.52 -16.87
CA VAL A 99 11.85 6.30 -15.64
C VAL A 99 11.35 7.70 -15.98
N LYS A 100 12.08 8.43 -16.84
CA LYS A 100 11.75 9.80 -17.24
C LYS A 100 10.44 9.87 -18.00
N GLN A 101 10.23 8.96 -18.97
CA GLN A 101 8.98 8.89 -19.73
C GLN A 101 7.78 8.65 -18.79
N SER A 102 7.89 7.71 -17.86
CA SER A 102 6.81 7.37 -16.94
C SER A 102 6.45 8.54 -16.03
N CYS A 103 7.44 9.32 -15.58
CA CYS A 103 7.22 10.50 -14.77
C CYS A 103 6.42 11.57 -15.53
N GLU A 104 6.84 11.91 -16.75
CA GLU A 104 6.14 12.86 -17.62
C GLU A 104 4.68 12.46 -17.89
N ASP A 105 4.47 11.17 -18.17
CA ASP A 105 3.14 10.67 -18.46
C ASP A 105 2.25 10.66 -17.19
N SER A 106 2.81 10.37 -16.01
CA SER A 106 2.10 10.48 -14.74
C SER A 106 1.74 11.92 -14.41
N LEU A 107 2.67 12.88 -14.54
CA LEU A 107 2.39 14.31 -14.36
C LEU A 107 1.24 14.78 -15.26
N ARG A 108 1.26 14.37 -16.53
CA ARG A 108 0.20 14.69 -17.50
C ARG A 108 -1.16 14.09 -17.12
N ARG A 109 -1.20 12.81 -16.72
CA ARG A 109 -2.47 12.14 -16.32
C ARG A 109 -3.04 12.72 -15.03
N LEU A 110 -2.18 13.03 -14.06
CA LEU A 110 -2.55 13.65 -12.79
C LEU A 110 -2.94 15.12 -12.95
N GLY A 111 -2.47 15.80 -14.00
CA GLY A 111 -2.71 17.23 -14.21
C GLY A 111 -1.97 18.09 -13.18
N VAL A 112 -0.77 17.67 -12.78
CA VAL A 112 0.08 18.36 -11.79
C VAL A 112 1.47 18.64 -12.36
N ASP A 113 2.16 19.61 -11.79
CA ASP A 113 3.53 19.98 -12.15
C ASP A 113 4.60 19.22 -11.33
N HIS A 114 4.22 18.65 -10.18
CA HIS A 114 5.10 17.84 -9.34
C HIS A 114 4.38 16.71 -8.60
N ILE A 115 5.12 15.62 -8.38
CA ILE A 115 4.74 14.47 -7.53
C ILE A 115 5.46 14.62 -6.19
N ASP A 116 4.77 14.41 -5.06
CA ASP A 116 5.44 14.49 -3.75
C ASP A 116 6.29 13.24 -3.51
N LEU A 117 5.75 12.05 -3.73
CA LEU A 117 6.45 10.79 -3.49
C LEU A 117 6.34 9.85 -4.69
N TYR A 118 7.45 9.59 -5.36
CA TYR A 118 7.48 8.73 -6.55
C TYR A 118 8.16 7.41 -6.28
N TYR A 119 7.44 6.30 -6.50
CA TYR A 119 7.93 4.97 -6.22
C TYR A 119 8.45 4.26 -7.48
N GLN A 120 9.61 3.61 -7.35
CA GLN A 120 9.91 2.42 -8.14
C GLN A 120 8.98 1.29 -7.66
N HIS A 121 7.99 0.94 -8.48
CA HIS A 121 6.92 -0.01 -8.12
C HIS A 121 7.45 -1.45 -8.03
N ARG A 122 8.41 -1.83 -8.87
CA ARG A 122 9.12 -3.11 -8.82
C ARG A 122 10.57 -2.91 -9.22
N VAL A 123 11.47 -3.64 -8.57
CA VAL A 123 12.88 -3.66 -8.94
C VAL A 123 13.05 -4.42 -10.25
N ASP A 124 13.62 -3.75 -11.24
CA ASP A 124 14.01 -4.36 -12.50
C ASP A 124 15.31 -5.15 -12.28
N GLN A 125 15.30 -6.42 -12.68
CA GLN A 125 16.44 -7.32 -12.49
C GLN A 125 17.45 -7.23 -13.64
N ASP A 126 17.03 -6.68 -14.79
CA ASP A 126 17.85 -6.54 -15.98
C ASP A 126 18.53 -5.15 -16.05
N THR A 127 18.09 -4.20 -15.22
CA THR A 127 18.67 -2.85 -15.11
C THR A 127 19.35 -2.67 -13.75
N PRO A 128 20.62 -2.23 -13.69
CA PRO A 128 21.27 -1.89 -12.42
C PRO A 128 20.44 -0.85 -11.64
N ILE A 129 20.23 -1.09 -10.35
CA ILE A 129 19.44 -0.20 -9.51
C ILE A 129 19.99 1.23 -9.48
N GLU A 130 21.31 1.38 -9.62
CA GLU A 130 21.98 2.68 -9.68
C GLU A 130 21.62 3.48 -10.93
N GLU A 131 21.30 2.81 -12.04
CA GLU A 131 20.79 3.48 -13.24
C GLU A 131 19.39 4.03 -13.00
N THR A 132 18.49 3.20 -12.48
CA THR A 132 17.11 3.62 -12.13
C THR A 132 17.13 4.76 -11.13
N TRP A 133 17.89 4.62 -10.04
CA TRP A 133 17.93 5.60 -8.95
C TRP A 133 18.71 6.86 -9.33
N GLY A 134 19.69 6.77 -10.24
CA GLY A 134 20.32 7.93 -10.86
C GLY A 134 19.30 8.76 -11.63
N ALA A 135 18.49 8.12 -12.47
CA ALA A 135 17.42 8.79 -13.22
C ALA A 135 16.34 9.39 -12.30
N LEU A 136 15.99 8.71 -11.21
CA LEU A 136 15.07 9.25 -10.20
C LEU A 136 15.66 10.47 -9.48
N SER A 137 16.95 10.45 -9.15
CA SER A 137 17.64 11.60 -8.55
C SER A 137 17.67 12.81 -9.48
N GLU A 138 17.79 12.59 -10.80
CA GLU A 138 17.68 13.66 -11.80
C GLU A 138 16.29 14.29 -11.80
N LEU A 139 15.21 13.49 -11.71
CA LEU A 139 13.85 14.01 -11.61
C LEU A 139 13.61 14.84 -10.35
N VAL A 140 14.29 14.51 -9.24
CA VAL A 140 14.30 15.34 -8.03
C VAL A 140 15.03 16.66 -8.27
N ALA A 141 16.21 16.62 -8.90
CA ALA A 141 16.95 17.84 -9.25
C ALA A 141 16.19 18.76 -10.22
N GLU A 142 15.38 18.19 -11.11
CA GLU A 142 14.48 18.91 -12.02
C GLU A 142 13.23 19.49 -11.31
N GLY A 143 12.98 19.12 -10.05
CA GLY A 143 11.81 19.58 -9.27
C GLY A 143 10.49 18.88 -9.63
N LYS A 144 10.52 17.85 -10.48
CA LYS A 144 9.33 17.07 -10.88
C LYS A 144 8.85 16.12 -9.79
N VAL A 145 9.77 15.69 -8.94
CA VAL A 145 9.52 14.79 -7.81
C VAL A 145 10.17 15.36 -6.55
N ARG A 146 9.52 15.28 -5.39
CA ARG A 146 10.10 15.76 -4.13
C ARG A 146 10.82 14.68 -3.34
N TYR A 147 10.23 13.48 -3.25
CA TYR A 147 10.72 12.36 -2.47
C TYR A 147 10.65 11.06 -3.29
N LEU A 148 11.56 10.13 -2.99
CA LEU A 148 11.65 8.85 -3.70
C LEU A 148 11.29 7.69 -2.78
N GLY A 149 10.52 6.74 -3.31
CA GLY A 149 10.18 5.50 -2.63
C GLY A 149 10.53 4.28 -3.46
N ILE A 150 10.55 3.12 -2.80
CA ILE A 150 10.73 1.81 -3.44
C ILE A 150 9.63 0.87 -2.96
N SER A 151 9.21 -0.08 -3.79
CA SER A 151 8.16 -1.03 -3.42
C SER A 151 8.57 -2.47 -3.65
N GLU A 152 8.20 -3.35 -2.70
CA GLU A 152 8.41 -4.80 -2.77
C GLU A 152 9.86 -5.20 -3.08
N ALA A 153 10.82 -4.44 -2.54
CA ALA A 153 12.26 -4.62 -2.73
C ALA A 153 12.92 -5.38 -1.57
N SER A 154 13.99 -6.11 -1.86
CA SER A 154 14.85 -6.75 -0.87
C SER A 154 15.68 -5.74 -0.07
N ALA A 155 16.20 -6.17 1.09
CA ALA A 155 17.06 -5.34 1.94
C ALA A 155 18.35 -4.90 1.21
N GLU A 156 18.88 -5.73 0.30
CA GLU A 156 20.03 -5.39 -0.54
C GLU A 156 19.69 -4.27 -1.52
N SER A 157 18.61 -4.44 -2.29
CA SER A 157 18.11 -3.42 -3.22
C SER A 157 17.86 -2.08 -2.52
N ILE A 158 17.25 -2.10 -1.34
CA ILE A 158 17.01 -0.89 -0.54
C ILE A 158 18.32 -0.17 -0.19
N ARG A 159 19.34 -0.90 0.29
CA ARG A 159 20.65 -0.29 0.64
C ARG A 159 21.34 0.31 -0.59
N ARG A 160 21.32 -0.39 -1.72
CA ARG A 160 21.94 0.09 -2.97
C ARG A 160 21.22 1.33 -3.52
N ALA A 161 19.89 1.31 -3.54
CA ALA A 161 19.07 2.48 -3.88
C ALA A 161 19.41 3.68 -3.00
N HIS A 162 19.41 3.48 -1.67
CA HIS A 162 19.65 4.55 -0.69
C HIS A 162 21.04 5.17 -0.81
N ALA A 163 22.05 4.39 -1.24
CA ALA A 163 23.40 4.89 -1.48
C ALA A 163 23.48 5.84 -2.69
N VAL A 164 22.55 5.76 -3.64
CA VAL A 164 22.48 6.66 -4.80
C VAL A 164 21.66 7.91 -4.50
N HIS A 165 20.48 7.72 -3.90
CA HIS A 165 19.63 8.82 -3.43
C HIS A 165 18.83 8.36 -2.21
N PRO A 166 18.63 9.20 -1.18
CA PRO A 166 17.87 8.81 0.01
C PRO A 166 16.48 8.25 -0.31
N VAL A 167 16.26 6.99 0.06
CA VAL A 167 14.93 6.37 0.03
C VAL A 167 14.11 6.98 1.17
N THR A 168 12.96 7.57 0.85
CA THR A 168 12.05 8.17 1.85
C THR A 168 11.12 7.13 2.46
N ALA A 169 10.59 6.23 1.61
CA ALA A 169 9.64 5.21 2.04
C ALA A 169 9.79 3.90 1.27
N LEU A 170 9.64 2.79 2.00
CA LEU A 170 9.37 1.46 1.44
C LEU A 170 7.87 1.19 1.45
N GLN A 171 7.30 0.79 0.32
CA GLN A 171 5.94 0.30 0.23
C GLN A 171 5.90 -1.23 0.02
N SER A 172 5.45 -1.97 1.03
CA SER A 172 5.34 -3.44 1.00
C SER A 172 4.06 -3.91 1.66
N GLU A 173 3.61 -5.13 1.35
CA GLU A 173 2.49 -5.71 2.10
C GLU A 173 2.91 -6.06 3.52
N TRP A 174 2.18 -5.52 4.50
CA TRP A 174 2.38 -5.81 5.91
C TRP A 174 1.05 -5.73 6.66
N SER A 175 0.70 -6.81 7.34
CA SER A 175 -0.51 -6.92 8.15
C SER A 175 -0.36 -8.08 9.12
N LEU A 176 -1.37 -8.35 9.95
CA LEU A 176 -1.45 -9.60 10.72
C LEU A 176 -1.41 -10.85 9.82
N TRP A 177 -1.69 -10.71 8.52
CA TRP A 177 -1.75 -11.81 7.55
C TRP A 177 -0.47 -12.01 6.74
N THR A 178 0.41 -11.01 6.69
CA THR A 178 1.63 -10.98 5.85
C THR A 178 2.71 -10.26 6.64
N ARG A 179 3.76 -10.97 7.06
CA ARG A 179 4.78 -10.51 8.03
C ARG A 179 6.21 -10.82 7.59
N GLU A 180 6.40 -11.30 6.37
CA GLU A 180 7.67 -11.77 5.82
C GLU A 180 8.75 -10.68 5.83
N ILE A 181 8.37 -9.40 5.70
CA ILE A 181 9.29 -8.27 5.70
C ILE A 181 9.94 -8.01 7.07
N GLU A 182 9.43 -8.59 8.16
CA GLU A 182 9.89 -8.33 9.53
C GLU A 182 11.33 -8.83 9.79
N HIS A 183 11.80 -9.83 9.03
CA HIS A 183 13.09 -10.48 9.28
C HIS A 183 14.29 -9.66 8.79
N GLU A 184 14.22 -9.11 7.58
CA GLU A 184 15.38 -8.47 6.93
C GLU A 184 15.08 -7.05 6.44
N VAL A 185 13.90 -6.84 5.88
CA VAL A 185 13.52 -5.60 5.20
C VAL A 185 13.18 -4.48 6.18
N VAL A 186 12.37 -4.77 7.21
CA VAL A 186 12.04 -3.81 8.27
C VAL A 186 13.30 -3.36 9.03
N PRO A 187 14.21 -4.27 9.47
CA PRO A 187 15.49 -3.86 10.05
C PRO A 187 16.32 -2.94 9.15
N ALA A 188 16.44 -3.26 7.86
CA ALA A 188 17.20 -2.44 6.91
C ALA A 188 16.58 -1.04 6.72
N CYS A 189 15.25 -0.93 6.67
CA CYS A 189 14.58 0.36 6.61
C CYS A 189 14.88 1.21 7.85
N ARG A 190 14.80 0.61 9.04
CA ARG A 190 15.07 1.30 10.32
C ARG A 190 16.52 1.74 10.45
N GLU A 191 17.47 0.91 10.02
CA GLU A 191 18.91 1.24 9.96
C GLU A 191 19.16 2.51 9.14
N LEU A 192 18.41 2.68 8.04
CA LEU A 192 18.55 3.78 7.08
C LEU A 192 17.59 4.96 7.33
N GLY A 193 16.75 4.91 8.37
CA GLY A 193 15.75 5.94 8.65
C GLY A 193 14.61 6.04 7.63
N ILE A 194 14.30 4.93 6.94
CA ILE A 194 13.28 4.84 5.88
C ILE A 194 11.92 4.52 6.50
N GLY A 195 10.89 5.30 6.15
CA GLY A 195 9.52 5.02 6.56
C GLY A 195 8.91 3.80 5.86
N ILE A 196 7.91 3.17 6.47
CA ILE A 196 7.26 1.98 5.90
C ILE A 196 5.79 2.28 5.63
N VAL A 197 5.35 1.98 4.42
CA VAL A 197 3.98 2.19 3.94
C VAL A 197 3.33 0.83 3.65
N PRO A 198 2.64 0.22 4.63
CA PRO A 198 1.91 -1.02 4.42
C PRO A 198 0.77 -0.89 3.40
N PHE A 199 0.84 -1.65 2.30
CA PHE A 199 -0.34 -1.88 1.47
C PHE A 199 -1.04 -3.19 1.86
N SER A 200 -2.32 -3.33 1.47
CA SER A 200 -3.19 -4.43 1.92
C SER A 200 -3.16 -4.67 3.44
N PRO A 201 -3.16 -3.64 4.30
CA PRO A 201 -3.03 -3.82 5.76
C PRO A 201 -4.21 -4.60 6.39
N LEU A 202 -5.33 -4.70 5.65
CA LEU A 202 -6.53 -5.48 6.02
C LEU A 202 -6.56 -6.87 5.37
N GLY A 203 -5.43 -7.40 4.90
CA GLY A 203 -5.38 -8.70 4.24
C GLY A 203 -6.30 -8.76 3.01
N ARG A 204 -6.32 -7.69 2.20
CA ARG A 204 -7.20 -7.58 1.00
C ARG A 204 -8.69 -7.74 1.35
N GLY A 205 -9.08 -7.26 2.53
CA GLY A 205 -10.44 -7.33 3.06
C GLY A 205 -10.73 -8.57 3.89
N PHE A 206 -9.80 -9.51 4.01
CA PHE A 206 -9.98 -10.70 4.85
C PHE A 206 -10.11 -10.34 6.35
N LEU A 207 -9.24 -9.45 6.85
CA LEU A 207 -9.18 -9.09 8.28
C LEU A 207 -10.36 -8.25 8.77
N THR A 208 -11.25 -7.80 7.87
CA THR A 208 -12.52 -7.16 8.27
C THR A 208 -13.58 -8.20 8.67
N GLY A 209 -13.37 -9.46 8.27
CA GLY A 209 -14.33 -10.55 8.41
C GLY A 209 -15.55 -10.45 7.49
N ALA A 210 -15.54 -9.53 6.53
CA ALA A 210 -16.62 -9.41 5.55
C ALA A 210 -16.61 -10.54 4.50
N ILE A 211 -15.49 -11.27 4.38
CA ILE A 211 -15.31 -12.35 3.41
C ILE A 211 -15.28 -13.66 4.18
N THR A 212 -16.41 -14.37 4.19
CA THR A 212 -16.55 -15.69 4.84
C THR A 212 -16.60 -16.83 3.85
N SER A 213 -16.78 -16.55 2.56
CA SER A 213 -16.61 -17.55 1.50
C SER A 213 -16.18 -16.89 0.19
N VAL A 214 -15.53 -17.66 -0.67
CA VAL A 214 -15.02 -17.16 -1.97
C VAL A 214 -16.17 -16.79 -2.92
N GLU A 215 -17.36 -17.39 -2.72
CA GLU A 215 -18.58 -17.14 -3.49
C GLU A 215 -19.09 -15.71 -3.36
N GLN A 216 -18.79 -15.03 -2.25
CA GLN A 216 -19.16 -13.63 -2.00
C GLN A 216 -18.36 -12.64 -2.86
N LEU A 217 -17.25 -13.09 -3.46
CA LEU A 217 -16.42 -12.26 -4.32
C LEU A 217 -17.01 -12.19 -5.74
N PRO A 218 -16.87 -11.08 -6.46
CA PRO A 218 -17.16 -11.04 -7.90
C PRO A 218 -16.44 -12.14 -8.68
N ALA A 219 -17.01 -12.63 -9.77
CA ALA A 219 -16.45 -13.74 -10.55
C ALA A 219 -15.05 -13.42 -11.13
N ASP A 220 -14.79 -12.14 -11.42
CA ASP A 220 -13.54 -11.59 -11.95
C ASP A 220 -12.58 -11.08 -10.85
N ASP A 221 -12.90 -11.32 -9.57
CA ASP A 221 -12.06 -10.86 -8.47
C ASP A 221 -10.78 -11.69 -8.35
N MET A 222 -9.62 -11.02 -8.44
CA MET A 222 -8.31 -11.67 -8.34
C MET A 222 -8.10 -12.50 -7.08
N ARG A 223 -8.79 -12.18 -5.98
CA ARG A 223 -8.68 -12.93 -4.71
C ARG A 223 -9.12 -14.38 -4.87
N ARG A 224 -10.03 -14.67 -5.81
CA ARG A 224 -10.46 -16.05 -6.12
C ARG A 224 -9.31 -16.96 -6.59
N GLY A 225 -8.23 -16.38 -7.12
CA GLY A 225 -7.04 -17.12 -7.54
C GLY A 225 -5.91 -17.15 -6.50
N LEU A 226 -6.08 -16.54 -5.33
CA LEU A 226 -5.04 -16.50 -4.30
C LEU A 226 -5.14 -17.72 -3.39
N PRO A 227 -4.02 -18.42 -3.08
CA PRO A 227 -4.06 -19.64 -2.27
C PRO A 227 -4.73 -19.46 -0.91
N ARG A 228 -4.59 -18.29 -0.27
CA ARG A 228 -5.22 -17.96 1.02
C ARG A 228 -6.75 -17.88 0.99
N PHE A 229 -7.34 -17.68 -0.18
CA PHE A 229 -8.80 -17.59 -0.38
C PHE A 229 -9.40 -18.88 -0.95
N ASN A 230 -8.59 -19.90 -1.25
CA ASN A 230 -9.10 -21.24 -1.56
C ASN A 230 -9.87 -21.78 -0.36
N GLU A 231 -10.95 -22.53 -0.61
CA GLU A 231 -11.94 -22.95 0.40
C GLU A 231 -11.30 -23.50 1.70
N ASP A 232 -10.39 -24.47 1.59
CA ASP A 232 -9.70 -25.06 2.75
C ASP A 232 -8.89 -24.04 3.56
N ASN A 233 -8.15 -23.17 2.87
CA ASN A 233 -7.29 -22.19 3.52
C ASN A 233 -8.11 -21.05 4.13
N LEU A 234 -9.14 -20.59 3.42
CA LEU A 234 -10.07 -19.59 3.91
C LEU A 234 -10.76 -20.08 5.19
N GLY A 235 -11.28 -21.32 5.18
CA GLY A 235 -11.91 -21.94 6.34
C GLY A 235 -10.99 -21.98 7.57
N ARG A 236 -9.71 -22.36 7.39
CA ARG A 236 -8.73 -22.34 8.49
C ARG A 236 -8.43 -20.92 8.96
N ASN A 237 -8.24 -19.98 8.04
CA ASN A 237 -7.90 -18.62 8.37
C ASN A 237 -9.05 -17.90 9.10
N LEU A 238 -10.32 -18.24 8.85
CA LEU A 238 -11.47 -17.56 9.48
C LEU A 238 -11.45 -17.60 11.02
N ALA A 239 -10.84 -18.62 11.63
CA ALA A 239 -10.65 -18.67 13.08
C ALA A 239 -9.88 -17.45 13.62
N ILE A 240 -8.95 -16.90 12.83
CA ILE A 240 -8.19 -15.68 13.17
C ILE A 240 -9.12 -14.47 13.23
N VAL A 241 -10.03 -14.35 12.25
CA VAL A 241 -10.98 -13.24 12.21
C VAL A 241 -11.94 -13.31 13.39
N GLU A 242 -12.44 -14.50 13.76
CA GLU A 242 -13.32 -14.64 14.92
C GLU A 242 -12.61 -14.26 16.22
N ALA A 243 -11.36 -14.72 16.41
CA ALA A 243 -10.56 -14.33 17.57
C ALA A 243 -10.33 -12.81 17.63
N LEU A 244 -10.03 -12.17 16.49
CA LEU A 244 -9.89 -10.72 16.41
C LEU A 244 -11.20 -9.97 16.68
N ARG A 245 -12.36 -10.54 16.30
CA ARG A 245 -13.67 -9.95 16.61
C ARG A 245 -13.98 -9.96 18.10
N GLU A 246 -13.63 -11.04 18.80
CA GLU A 246 -13.79 -11.11 20.26
C GLU A 246 -12.98 -10.01 20.95
N LEU A 247 -11.70 -9.86 20.57
CA LEU A 247 -10.83 -8.80 21.09
C LEU A 247 -11.33 -7.40 20.72
N ALA A 248 -11.82 -7.22 19.49
CA ALA A 248 -12.33 -5.93 19.03
C ALA A 248 -13.62 -5.53 19.78
N ALA A 249 -14.48 -6.50 20.10
CA ALA A 249 -15.71 -6.28 20.85
C ALA A 249 -15.45 -5.74 22.27
N GLU A 250 -14.39 -6.21 22.94
CA GLU A 250 -13.97 -5.68 24.25
C GLU A 250 -13.64 -4.19 24.22
N LYS A 251 -13.22 -3.67 23.05
CA LYS A 251 -12.87 -2.27 22.83
C LYS A 251 -13.97 -1.46 22.10
N GLY A 252 -15.06 -2.10 21.71
CA GLY A 252 -16.13 -1.47 20.94
C GLY A 252 -15.71 -1.02 19.53
N VAL A 253 -14.76 -1.72 18.91
CA VAL A 253 -14.25 -1.43 17.55
C VAL A 253 -14.47 -2.62 16.60
N THR A 254 -14.25 -2.43 15.31
CA THR A 254 -14.30 -3.54 14.33
C THR A 254 -12.98 -4.32 14.31
N ALA A 255 -13.01 -5.58 13.85
CA ALA A 255 -11.79 -6.37 13.63
C ALA A 255 -10.83 -5.70 12.63
N GLY A 256 -11.39 -5.01 11.62
CA GLY A 256 -10.60 -4.23 10.67
C GLY A 256 -9.88 -3.05 11.33
N GLN A 257 -10.57 -2.32 12.21
CA GLN A 257 -9.94 -1.25 12.98
C GLN A 257 -8.85 -1.77 13.91
N LEU A 258 -9.08 -2.91 14.57
CA LEU A 258 -8.07 -3.54 15.43
C LEU A 258 -6.82 -3.96 14.63
N ALA A 259 -7.01 -4.56 13.45
CA ALA A 259 -5.91 -4.94 12.56
C ALA A 259 -5.12 -3.73 12.02
N LEU A 260 -5.81 -2.64 11.68
CA LEU A 260 -5.17 -1.39 11.27
C LEU A 260 -4.38 -0.75 12.42
N ALA A 261 -4.98 -0.68 13.60
CA ALA A 261 -4.30 -0.16 14.78
C ALA A 261 -3.04 -0.98 15.10
N TRP A 262 -3.11 -2.31 15.02
CA TRP A 262 -1.94 -3.17 15.23
C TRP A 262 -0.78 -2.82 14.28
N VAL A 263 -1.03 -2.69 12.96
CA VAL A 263 0.07 -2.41 12.03
C VAL A 263 0.64 -0.99 12.25
N GLN A 264 -0.19 -0.04 12.66
CA GLN A 264 0.25 1.31 13.02
C GLN A 264 1.10 1.33 14.31
N HIS A 265 0.89 0.39 15.24
CA HIS A 265 1.67 0.29 16.48
C HIS A 265 3.02 -0.40 16.28
N ARG A 266 3.34 -0.92 15.09
CA ARG A 266 4.65 -1.54 14.83
C ARG A 266 5.80 -0.57 15.00
N SER A 267 5.58 0.72 14.72
CA SER A 267 6.49 1.85 15.03
C SER A 267 5.88 3.17 14.53
N ALA A 268 6.45 4.31 14.94
CA ALA A 268 6.01 5.67 14.57
C ALA A 268 6.27 6.05 13.10
N ASP A 269 7.13 5.31 12.41
CA ASP A 269 7.50 5.45 10.99
C ASP A 269 6.65 4.59 10.05
N VAL A 270 5.55 4.00 10.55
CA VAL A 270 4.63 3.16 9.79
C VAL A 270 3.35 3.92 9.43
N VAL A 271 3.01 4.00 8.14
CA VAL A 271 1.82 4.69 7.63
C VAL A 271 1.06 3.77 6.65
N PRO A 272 0.08 2.98 7.10
CA PRO A 272 -0.66 2.09 6.21
C PRO A 272 -1.56 2.86 5.24
N ILE A 273 -1.80 2.27 4.06
CA ILE A 273 -2.68 2.82 3.02
C ILE A 273 -3.86 1.88 2.72
N PRO A 274 -4.80 1.66 3.67
CA PRO A 274 -5.97 0.84 3.39
C PRO A 274 -6.74 1.39 2.19
N GLY A 275 -7.06 0.50 1.24
CA GLY A 275 -7.78 0.86 0.04
C GLY A 275 -9.30 0.79 0.25
N THR A 276 -10.01 1.83 -0.17
CA THR A 276 -11.47 1.84 -0.23
C THR A 276 -11.96 2.84 -1.27
N LYS A 277 -13.16 2.62 -1.78
CA LYS A 277 -13.89 3.53 -2.69
C LYS A 277 -15.23 3.99 -2.12
N ARG A 278 -15.43 3.82 -0.81
CA ARG A 278 -16.67 4.17 -0.10
C ARG A 278 -16.32 4.99 1.13
N ARG A 279 -17.03 6.10 1.34
CA ARG A 279 -16.85 6.98 2.51
C ARG A 279 -17.06 6.27 3.84
N THR A 280 -18.03 5.37 3.93
CA THR A 280 -18.32 4.61 5.16
C THR A 280 -17.13 3.80 5.64
N TYR A 281 -16.50 3.02 4.76
CA TYR A 281 -15.30 2.24 5.12
C TYR A 281 -14.07 3.13 5.32
N LEU A 282 -13.99 4.27 4.65
CA LEU A 282 -12.93 5.24 4.90
C LEU A 282 -13.02 5.80 6.32
N GLU A 283 -14.20 6.23 6.76
CA GLU A 283 -14.44 6.74 8.12
C GLU A 283 -14.11 5.69 9.17
N GLU A 284 -14.54 4.44 8.97
CA GLU A 284 -14.19 3.32 9.84
C GLU A 284 -12.66 3.13 9.91
N ASN A 285 -11.98 3.08 8.77
CA ASN A 285 -10.54 2.89 8.70
C ASN A 285 -9.78 4.04 9.38
N VAL A 286 -10.17 5.30 9.16
CA VAL A 286 -9.46 6.47 9.73
C VAL A 286 -9.58 6.51 11.24
N ALA A 287 -10.71 6.06 11.81
CA ALA A 287 -10.88 5.98 13.26
C ALA A 287 -9.88 5.02 13.93
N ALA A 288 -9.29 4.06 13.20
CA ALA A 288 -8.22 3.21 13.73
C ALA A 288 -6.95 3.99 14.09
N ALA A 289 -6.71 5.15 13.46
CA ALA A 289 -5.51 5.98 13.64
C ALA A 289 -5.35 6.61 15.03
N THR A 290 -6.39 6.55 15.85
CA THR A 290 -6.41 7.11 17.22
C THR A 290 -6.69 6.05 18.28
N LEU A 291 -6.74 4.77 17.90
CA LEU A 291 -6.89 3.70 18.88
C LEU A 291 -5.57 3.52 19.62
N GLU A 292 -5.62 3.43 20.95
CA GLU A 292 -4.47 3.12 21.78
C GLU A 292 -4.49 1.63 22.12
N LEU A 293 -3.39 0.93 21.83
CA LEU A 293 -3.20 -0.47 22.19
C LEU A 293 -2.10 -0.58 23.24
N SER A 294 -2.43 -1.18 24.38
CA SER A 294 -1.43 -1.52 25.40
C SER A 294 -0.53 -2.66 24.93
N GLU A 295 0.58 -2.88 25.64
CA GLU A 295 1.44 -4.04 25.38
C GLU A 295 0.69 -5.37 25.51
N ASP A 296 -0.25 -5.46 26.46
CA ASP A 296 -1.13 -6.63 26.62
C ASP A 296 -2.07 -6.80 25.42
N ASP A 297 -2.69 -5.72 24.93
CA ASP A 297 -3.52 -5.77 23.74
C ASP A 297 -2.74 -6.28 22.53
N LEU A 298 -1.53 -5.75 22.32
CA LEU A 298 -0.66 -6.16 21.21
C LEU A 298 -0.29 -7.64 21.33
N ALA A 299 0.06 -8.11 22.53
CA ALA A 299 0.37 -9.52 22.76
C ALA A 299 -0.84 -10.44 22.48
N ARG A 300 -2.04 -10.04 22.92
CA ARG A 300 -3.29 -10.79 22.67
C ARG A 300 -3.64 -10.83 21.18
N ILE A 301 -3.49 -9.71 20.47
CA ILE A 301 -3.71 -9.63 19.02
C ILE A 301 -2.73 -10.54 18.27
N GLU A 302 -1.44 -10.51 18.64
CA GLU A 302 -0.43 -11.37 18.01
C GLU A 302 -0.68 -12.85 18.28
N ALA A 303 -1.14 -13.21 19.49
CA ALA A 303 -1.54 -14.57 19.81
C ALA A 303 -2.79 -15.04 19.06
N ALA A 304 -3.72 -14.12 18.73
CA ALA A 304 -4.92 -14.41 17.94
C ALA A 304 -4.62 -14.59 16.44
N ALA A 305 -3.55 -13.99 15.93
CA ALA A 305 -3.12 -14.10 14.54
C ALA A 305 -1.62 -14.45 14.41
N PRO A 306 -1.19 -15.66 14.83
CA PRO A 306 0.20 -16.07 14.69
C PRO A 306 0.61 -16.13 13.22
N ALA A 307 1.81 -15.62 12.90
CA ALA A 307 2.30 -15.54 11.52
C ALA A 307 2.42 -16.91 10.84
N ASP A 308 2.75 -17.94 11.63
CA ASP A 308 2.90 -19.33 11.21
C ASP A 308 1.58 -20.11 11.12
N ALA A 309 0.48 -19.55 11.65
CA ALA A 309 -0.86 -20.12 11.56
C ALA A 309 -1.58 -19.76 10.24
N ILE A 310 -1.03 -18.85 9.43
CA ILE A 310 -1.66 -18.42 8.18
C ILE A 310 -1.60 -19.52 7.12
N ALA A 311 -2.77 -20.03 6.73
CA ALA A 311 -2.89 -21.07 5.73
C ALA A 311 -2.86 -20.48 4.31
N GLY A 312 -1.97 -21.01 3.47
CA GLY A 312 -1.84 -20.66 2.06
C GLY A 312 -0.82 -19.54 1.77
N ALA A 313 -0.11 -19.67 0.65
CA ALA A 313 0.85 -18.66 0.20
C ALA A 313 0.17 -17.34 -0.20
N ARG A 314 0.88 -16.22 -0.02
CA ARG A 314 0.43 -14.87 -0.40
C ARG A 314 0.05 -14.77 -1.88
N TYR A 315 0.84 -15.40 -2.75
CA TYR A 315 0.63 -15.47 -4.19
C TYR A 315 0.75 -16.91 -4.69
N PRO A 316 0.10 -17.27 -5.81
CA PRO A 316 0.46 -18.46 -6.57
C PRO A 316 1.94 -18.47 -6.96
N GLU A 317 2.55 -19.64 -7.07
CA GLU A 317 3.99 -19.78 -7.36
C GLU A 317 4.43 -18.99 -8.62
N HIS A 318 3.59 -18.96 -9.66
CA HIS A 318 3.89 -18.25 -10.90
C HIS A 318 3.90 -16.72 -10.75
N LEU A 319 3.19 -16.16 -9.76
CA LEU A 319 3.20 -14.71 -9.45
C LEU A 319 4.24 -14.33 -8.38
N SER A 320 4.69 -15.28 -7.56
CA SER A 320 5.66 -15.04 -6.49
C SER A 320 7.04 -14.57 -6.99
N ARG A 321 7.37 -14.80 -8.28
CA ARG A 321 8.67 -14.42 -8.86
C ARG A 321 8.89 -12.91 -8.98
N ALA A 322 7.83 -12.10 -8.89
CA ALA A 322 7.87 -10.65 -9.07
C ALA A 322 7.81 -9.85 -7.75
N ALA A 323 7.79 -10.50 -6.58
CA ALA A 323 7.74 -9.88 -5.27
C ALA A 323 8.96 -10.29 -4.43
N GLY A 324 9.62 -9.33 -3.77
CA GLY A 324 10.70 -9.62 -2.82
C GLY A 324 12.06 -9.97 -3.44
N ARG A 325 12.36 -9.46 -4.63
CA ARG A 325 13.70 -9.52 -5.25
C ARG A 325 14.30 -8.12 -5.26
#